data_AF-A0A931X1A2-F1
#
_entry.id   AF-A0A931X1A2-F1
#
_cell.length_a   1.000
_cell.length_b   1.000
_cell.length_c   1.000
_cell.angle_alpha   90.00
_cell.angle_beta   90.00
_cell.angle_gamma   90.00
#
_symmetry.space_group_name_H-M   'P 1'
#
loop_
_entity.id
_entity.type
_entity.pdbx_description
1 polymer ?
#
loop_
_entity_poly.entity_id
_entity_poly.type
_entity_poly.pdbx_seq_one_letter_code
_entity_poly.pdbx_strand_id
1 'polypeptide(L)'
;MPRVLIVDDHDLFRDGIASLLRARGYEVVGEASDGIEAVARAGELKPELILMDIRMPNMDGLEATRLIKVWVIWPLALLAALGLLVLAGTGQAEPGPADLTISQTATPTPTP
;
A
#
# COMPACT_ATOMS: atom_id res chain seq x y z
N MET A 1 -22.93 6.93 0.60
CA MET A 1 -22.97 7.89 -0.52
C MET A 1 -21.62 7.83 -1.20
N PRO A 2 -21.52 7.96 -2.54
CA PRO A 2 -20.24 7.76 -3.21
C PRO A 2 -19.24 8.87 -2.84
N ARG A 3 -18.02 8.47 -2.47
CA ARG A 3 -16.98 9.37 -1.96
C ARG A 3 -16.08 9.84 -3.09
N VAL A 4 -16.04 11.15 -3.33
CA VAL A 4 -15.35 11.76 -4.48
C VAL A 4 -14.23 12.69 -4.03
N LEU A 5 -13.07 12.57 -4.65
CA LEU A 5 -11.96 13.54 -4.58
C LEU A 5 -11.96 14.36 -5.87
N ILE A 6 -11.86 15.69 -5.76
CA ILE A 6 -11.78 16.58 -6.92
C ILE A 6 -10.38 17.17 -6.98
N VAL A 7 -9.76 17.13 -8.17
CA VAL A 7 -8.41 17.63 -8.40
C VAL A 7 -8.43 18.55 -9.61
N ASP A 8 -8.18 19.84 -9.38
CA ASP A 8 -8.17 20.88 -10.40
C ASP A 8 -7.36 22.09 -9.90
N ASP A 9 -6.54 22.69 -10.77
CA ASP A 9 -5.72 23.86 -10.46
C ASP A 9 -6.51 25.17 -10.43
N HIS A 10 -7.79 25.16 -10.86
CA HIS A 10 -8.69 26.31 -10.83
C HIS A 10 -9.76 26.19 -9.73
N ASP A 11 -9.64 27.04 -8.70
CA ASP A 11 -10.53 27.08 -7.54
C ASP A 11 -12.02 27.21 -7.91
N LEU A 12 -12.36 28.11 -8.84
CA LEU A 12 -13.75 28.36 -9.24
C LEU A 12 -14.40 27.11 -9.87
N PHE A 13 -13.62 26.34 -10.63
CA PHE A 13 -14.11 25.15 -11.30
C PHE A 13 -14.33 24.03 -10.29
N ARG A 14 -13.40 23.88 -9.34
CA ARG A 14 -13.49 22.94 -8.23
C ARG A 14 -14.73 23.19 -7.37
N ASP A 15 -15.00 24.44 -6.99
CA ASP A 15 -16.19 24.83 -6.24
C ASP A 15 -17.48 24.54 -6.99
N GLY A 16 -17.51 24.80 -8.30
CA GLY A 16 -18.64 24.53 -9.18
C GLY A 16 -18.96 23.04 -9.27
N ILE A 17 -17.94 22.20 -9.49
CA ILE A 17 -18.09 20.74 -9.51
C ILE A 17 -18.48 20.20 -8.14
N ALA A 18 -17.85 20.67 -7.06
CA ALA A 18 -18.15 20.23 -5.71
C ALA A 18 -19.62 20.50 -5.36
N SER A 19 -20.10 21.69 -5.68
CA SER A 19 -21.50 22.08 -5.50
C SER A 19 -22.46 21.18 -6.29
N LEU A 20 -22.14 20.90 -7.55
CA LEU A 20 -22.94 20.03 -8.42
C LEU A 20 -22.99 18.58 -7.92
N LEU A 21 -21.86 18.04 -7.47
CA LEU A 21 -21.75 16.68 -6.95
C LEU A 21 -22.51 16.54 -5.63
N ARG A 22 -22.36 17.50 -4.71
CA ARG A 22 -23.12 17.55 -3.45
C ARG A 22 -24.62 17.59 -3.70
N ALA A 23 -25.08 18.42 -4.66
CA ALA A 23 -26.49 18.50 -5.05
C ALA A 23 -27.04 17.17 -5.63
N ARG A 24 -26.18 16.31 -6.18
CA ARG A 24 -26.53 14.98 -6.70
C ARG A 24 -26.35 13.85 -5.69
N GLY A 25 -26.05 14.16 -4.42
CA GLY A 25 -25.90 13.17 -3.35
C GLY A 25 -24.55 12.47 -3.29
N TYR A 26 -23.52 13.03 -3.93
CA TYR A 26 -22.13 12.61 -3.75
C TYR A 26 -21.51 13.30 -2.52
N GLU A 27 -20.58 12.60 -1.87
CA GLU A 27 -19.80 13.14 -0.76
C GLU A 27 -18.44 13.58 -1.28
N VAL A 28 -18.18 14.89 -1.31
CA VAL A 28 -16.85 15.43 -1.64
C VAL A 28 -15.97 15.32 -0.40
N VAL A 29 -15.09 14.33 -0.38
CA VAL A 29 -14.27 13.99 0.79
C VAL A 29 -12.97 14.79 0.87
N GLY A 30 -12.59 15.43 -0.24
CA GLY A 30 -11.41 16.28 -0.31
C GLY A 30 -11.29 16.97 -1.66
N GLU A 31 -10.35 17.89 -1.71
CA GLU A 31 -9.99 18.71 -2.85
C GLU A 31 -8.47 18.79 -2.94
N ALA A 32 -7.93 18.91 -4.15
CA ALA A 32 -6.50 19.08 -4.40
C ALA A 32 -6.26 20.01 -5.60
N SER A 33 -5.16 20.78 -5.56
CA SER A 33 -4.83 21.74 -6.63
C SER A 33 -3.77 21.24 -7.62
N ASP A 34 -3.11 20.13 -7.31
CA ASP A 34 -2.13 19.52 -8.21
C ASP A 34 -2.07 17.99 -8.04
N GLY A 35 -1.30 17.33 -8.91
CA GLY A 35 -1.15 15.89 -8.87
C GLY A 35 -0.49 15.37 -7.58
N ILE A 36 0.43 16.13 -6.97
CA ILE A 36 1.16 15.69 -5.77
C ILE A 36 0.20 15.62 -4.58
N GLU A 37 -0.58 16.69 -4.38
CA GLU A 37 -1.63 16.71 -3.37
C GLU A 37 -2.69 15.65 -3.67
N ALA A 38 -3.06 15.44 -4.94
CA ALA A 38 -4.00 14.40 -5.33
C ALA A 38 -3.58 13.01 -4.87
N VAL A 39 -2.30 12.64 -5.04
CA VAL A 39 -1.77 11.34 -4.61
C VAL A 39 -1.82 11.21 -3.09
N ALA A 40 -1.40 12.24 -2.35
CA ALA A 40 -1.44 12.23 -0.89
C ALA A 40 -2.87 12.09 -0.36
N ARG A 41 -3.79 12.92 -0.86
CA ARG A 41 -5.21 12.93 -0.49
C ARG A 41 -5.91 11.63 -0.87
N ALA A 42 -5.61 11.06 -2.03
CA ALA A 42 -6.17 9.78 -2.44
C ALA A 42 -5.76 8.65 -1.48
N GLY A 43 -4.51 8.66 -0.99
CA GLY A 43 -4.01 7.70 -0.01
C GLY A 43 -4.68 7.82 1.37
N GLU A 44 -4.86 9.05 1.84
CA GLU A 44 -5.49 9.35 3.14
C GLU A 44 -7.00 9.10 3.12
N LEU A 45 -7.69 9.65 2.11
CA LEU A 45 -9.15 9.69 2.07
C LEU A 45 -9.75 8.43 1.45
N LYS A 46 -9.00 7.67 0.66
CA LYS A 46 -9.49 6.47 -0.05
C LYS A 46 -10.82 6.72 -0.76
N PRO A 47 -10.89 7.70 -1.67
CA PRO A 47 -12.10 8.00 -2.42
C PRO A 47 -12.47 6.83 -3.34
N GLU A 48 -13.76 6.68 -3.64
CA GLU A 48 -14.27 5.70 -4.60
C GLU A 48 -14.18 6.22 -6.04
N LEU A 49 -14.18 7.54 -6.21
CA LEU A 49 -14.05 8.23 -7.48
C LEU A 49 -13.10 9.41 -7.34
N ILE A 50 -12.22 9.60 -8.32
CA ILE A 50 -11.35 10.76 -8.41
C ILE A 50 -11.66 11.46 -9.72
N LEU A 51 -12.02 12.74 -9.65
CA LEU A 51 -12.17 13.60 -10.81
C LEU A 51 -10.90 14.45 -10.91
N MET A 52 -10.10 14.21 -11.93
CA MET A 52 -8.75 14.75 -12.07
C MET A 52 -8.60 15.46 -13.40
N ASP A 53 -8.15 16.72 -13.38
CA ASP A 53 -7.68 17.37 -14.60
C ASP A 53 -6.34 16.78 -15.07
N ILE A 54 -6.08 16.83 -16.37
CA ILE A 54 -4.86 16.29 -16.96
C ILE A 54 -3.73 17.33 -16.90
N ARG A 55 -4.05 18.62 -17.01
CA ARG A 55 -3.07 19.68 -17.29
C ARG A 55 -2.88 20.56 -16.06
N MET A 56 -2.14 20.04 -15.09
CA MET A 56 -1.85 20.74 -13.84
C MET A 56 -0.35 21.08 -13.69
N PRO A 57 -0.01 22.11 -12.91
CA PRO A 57 1.38 22.40 -12.52
C PRO A 57 1.97 21.29 -11.63
N ASN A 58 3.30 21.24 -11.54
CA ASN A 58 4.10 20.29 -10.74
C ASN A 58 4.03 18.83 -11.21
N MET A 59 2.87 18.19 -11.13
CA MET A 59 2.65 16.82 -11.58
C MET A 59 1.33 16.73 -12.33
N ASP A 60 1.39 16.16 -13.53
CA ASP A 60 0.22 16.04 -14.38
C ASP A 60 -0.76 14.97 -13.86
N GLY A 61 -2.02 15.07 -14.29
CA GLY A 61 -3.07 14.15 -13.84
C GLY A 61 -2.86 12.71 -14.29
N LEU A 62 -2.08 12.49 -15.36
CA LEU A 62 -1.82 11.16 -15.91
C LEU A 62 -0.80 10.41 -15.04
N GLU A 63 0.26 11.09 -14.64
CA GLU A 63 1.28 10.61 -13.70
C GLU A 63 0.68 10.41 -12.31
N ALA A 64 -0.15 11.35 -11.83
CA ALA A 64 -0.92 11.18 -10.60
C ALA A 64 -1.83 9.95 -10.65
N THR A 65 -2.58 9.76 -11.74
CA THR A 65 -3.43 8.59 -11.95
C THR A 65 -2.61 7.29 -11.96
N ARG A 66 -1.43 7.30 -12.59
CA ARG A 66 -0.52 6.15 -12.61
C ARG A 66 -0.07 5.78 -11.21
N LEU A 67 0.31 6.77 -10.38
CA LEU A 67 0.69 6.54 -9.00
C LEU A 67 -0.49 6.01 -8.18
N ILE A 68 -1.67 6.64 -8.27
CA ILE A 68 -2.88 6.23 -7.52
C ILE A 68 -3.32 4.81 -7.91
N LYS A 69 -3.28 4.44 -9.19
CA LYS A 69 -3.69 3.11 -9.65
C LYS A 69 -2.83 1.98 -9.08
N VAL A 70 -1.56 2.26 -8.75
CA VAL A 70 -0.69 1.29 -8.05
C VAL A 70 -1.21 1.02 -6.63
N TRP A 71 -1.84 2.01 -5.99
CA TRP A 71 -2.42 1.84 -4.65
C TRP A 71 -3.67 0.97 -4.68
N VAL A 72 -4.58 1.12 -5.65
CA VAL A 72 -5.94 0.50 -5.70
C VAL A 72 -5.94 -1.05 -5.64
N ILE A 73 -4.78 -1.69 -5.70
CA ILE A 73 -4.60 -3.13 -5.47
C ILE A 73 -4.67 -3.51 -3.97
N TRP A 74 -5.15 -2.62 -3.07
CA TRP A 74 -5.21 -2.83 -1.61
C TRP A 74 -5.66 -4.23 -1.17
N PRO A 75 -6.71 -4.85 -1.72
CA PRO A 75 -7.12 -6.18 -1.29
C PRO A 75 -6.07 -7.25 -1.63
N LEU A 76 -5.48 -7.18 -2.82
CA LEU A 76 -4.50 -8.16 -3.29
C LEU A 76 -3.10 -7.90 -2.69
N ALA A 77 -2.74 -6.64 -2.44
CA ALA A 77 -1.53 -6.27 -1.70
C ALA A 77 -1.62 -6.72 -0.23
N LEU A 78 -2.80 -6.58 0.41
CA LEU A 78 -3.04 -7.09 1.76
C LEU A 78 -2.94 -8.62 1.80
N LEU A 79 -3.53 -9.33 0.84
CA LEU A 79 -3.43 -10.78 0.74
C LEU A 79 -1.99 -11.26 0.49
N ALA A 80 -1.22 -10.57 -0.35
CA ALA A 80 0.18 -10.87 -0.57
C ALA A 80 1.04 -10.63 0.68
N ALA A 81 0.82 -9.53 1.40
CA ALA A 81 1.51 -9.23 2.65
C ALA A 81 1.17 -10.22 3.77
N LEU A 82 -0.11 -10.60 3.89
CA LEU A 82 -0.57 -11.62 4.85
C LEU A 82 0.02 -13.00 4.53
N GLY A 83 0.08 -13.38 3.24
CA GLY A 83 0.72 -14.62 2.80
C GLY A 83 2.21 -14.66 3.16
N LEU A 84 2.94 -13.56 2.91
CA LEU A 84 4.36 -13.45 3.26
C LEU A 84 4.59 -13.56 4.78
N LEU A 85 3.73 -12.95 5.60
CA LEU A 85 3.80 -13.04 7.06
C LEU A 85 3.61 -14.47 7.58
N VAL A 86 2.67 -15.21 7.00
CA VAL A 86 2.40 -16.62 7.37
C VAL A 86 3.57 -17.53 6.99
N LEU A 87 4.17 -17.32 5.80
CA LEU A 87 5.35 -18.07 5.35
C LEU A 87 6.60 -17.79 6.20
N ALA A 88 6.75 -16.56 6.70
CA ALA A 88 7.86 -16.21 7.60
C ALA A 88 7.64 -16.68 9.06
N GLY A 89 6.44 -17.16 9.42
CA GLY A 89 5.97 -17.25 10.80
C GLY A 89 5.86 -18.63 11.45
N THR A 90 6.25 -19.74 10.80
CA THR A 90 6.23 -21.06 11.45
C THR A 90 7.45 -21.90 11.05
N GLY A 91 8.54 -21.83 11.82
CA GLY A 91 9.74 -22.58 11.46
C GLY A 91 10.91 -22.51 12.44
N GLN A 92 10.68 -22.66 13.75
CA GLN A 92 11.69 -23.17 14.69
C GLN A 92 11.03 -24.28 15.51
N ALA A 93 10.96 -25.48 14.93
CA ALA A 93 10.84 -26.70 15.70
C ALA A 93 12.24 -27.00 16.24
N GLU A 94 12.44 -26.80 17.55
CA GLU A 94 13.61 -27.21 18.31
C GLU A 94 13.81 -28.74 18.18
N PRO A 95 14.92 -29.25 17.61
CA PRO A 95 15.30 -30.63 17.82
C PRO A 95 15.82 -30.76 19.25
N GLY A 96 15.05 -31.43 20.12
CA GLY A 96 15.47 -31.76 21.48
C GLY A 96 16.82 -32.51 21.49
N PRO A 97 17.63 -32.33 22.55
CA PRO A 97 19.00 -32.84 22.55
C PRO A 97 19.02 -34.36 22.45
N ALA A 98 19.48 -34.84 21.30
CA ALA A 98 19.94 -36.20 21.13
C ALA A 98 21.15 -36.41 22.05
N ASP A 99 20.95 -37.26 23.03
CA ASP A 99 21.95 -37.83 23.91
C ASP A 99 23.05 -38.49 23.06
N LEU A 100 24.20 -37.83 22.90
CA LEU A 100 25.39 -38.36 22.23
C LEU A 100 26.63 -38.02 23.07
N THR A 101 26.82 -38.85 24.09
CA THR A 101 28.09 -39.10 24.75
C THR A 101 29.13 -39.57 23.72
N ILE A 102 30.12 -38.73 23.38
CA ILE A 102 31.47 -39.20 22.98
C ILE A 102 32.51 -38.11 23.36
N SER A 103 33.21 -38.29 24.49
CA SER A 103 34.46 -37.60 24.76
C SER A 103 35.60 -38.60 24.58
N GLN A 104 36.39 -38.41 23.53
CA GLN A 104 37.56 -39.22 23.18
C GLN A 104 38.74 -38.89 24.10
N THR A 105 39.44 -39.91 24.62
CA THR A 105 40.85 -39.78 25.03
C THR A 105 41.67 -40.95 24.50
N ALA A 106 42.50 -40.62 23.51
CA ALA A 106 43.87 -41.09 23.26
C ALA A 106 44.18 -42.59 23.05
N THR A 107 44.66 -42.89 21.85
CA THR A 107 45.52 -44.00 21.34
C THR A 107 46.86 -44.14 22.12
N PRO A 108 47.76 -45.15 21.92
CA PRO A 108 47.96 -46.03 20.74
C PRO A 108 48.32 -47.55 20.96
N THR A 109 48.23 -48.32 19.86
CA THR A 109 48.97 -49.51 19.30
C THR A 109 50.26 -50.02 20.01
N PRO A 110 50.82 -51.26 19.80
CA PRO A 110 50.45 -52.44 18.99
C PRO A 110 50.42 -53.82 19.70
N THR A 111 50.04 -54.83 18.91
CA THR A 111 50.13 -56.31 19.03
C THR A 111 51.50 -56.86 19.51
N PRO A 112 51.52 -58.17 19.83
CA PRO A 112 52.25 -59.10 18.97
C PRO A 112 51.35 -60.11 18.25
#